data_AF-A0AAP0BT31-F1
#
_entry.id   AF-A0AAP0BT31-F1
#
_cell.length_a   1.000
_cell.length_b   1.000
_cell.length_c   1.000
_cell.angle_alpha   90.00
_cell.angle_beta   90.00
_cell.angle_gamma   90.00
#
_symmetry.space_group_name_H-M   'P 1'
#
loop_
_entity.id
_entity.type
_entity.pdbx_description
1 polymer ?
#
loop_
_entity_poly.entity_id
_entity_poly.type
_entity_poly.pdbx_seq_one_letter_code
_entity_poly.pdbx_strand_id
1 'polypeptide(L)'
;MILSVSSSPALVSGLDFFAMISPVVHIVVIAISFLFMVMMLNIQITEIHEEVLRYLPVSGLIGLILWWELFFICDNETIPLLPTHKKTTSLRYTVHARKVRSWTNLETLGNLLYTYYSVLFLVPSLIFLVAMIGAIVLTMHRTTRVKRQDVFRRNALDSRRTIMRRTTDQLDISLTPPGRPCLRPGEGRTALSLSLMTLIVGLPPPSFVKQ
;
A
#
# COMPACT_ATOMS: atom_id res chain seq x y z
N MET A 1 -1.30 21.69 -4.69
CA MET A 1 -0.62 22.94 -4.28
C MET A 1 0.88 22.75 -4.14
N ILE A 2 1.37 21.85 -3.27
CA ILE A 2 2.83 21.63 -3.04
C ILE A 2 3.58 21.17 -4.32
N LEU A 3 2.98 20.30 -5.13
CA LEU A 3 3.59 19.82 -6.39
C LEU A 3 3.75 20.87 -7.50
N SER A 4 2.87 21.88 -7.54
CA SER A 4 2.98 22.94 -8.54
C SER A 4 4.15 23.87 -8.21
N VAL A 5 4.41 24.11 -6.93
CA VAL A 5 5.50 24.97 -6.42
C VAL A 5 6.89 24.38 -6.72
N SER A 6 7.04 23.05 -6.71
CA SER A 6 8.33 22.40 -7.00
C SER A 6 8.72 22.42 -8.47
N SER A 7 7.76 22.55 -9.39
CA SER A 7 8.02 22.49 -10.84
C SER A 7 8.26 23.88 -11.46
N SER A 8 7.74 24.95 -10.83
CA SER A 8 7.91 26.34 -11.26
C SER A 8 9.37 26.79 -11.45
N PRO A 9 10.34 26.51 -10.55
CA PRO A 9 11.72 26.96 -10.72
C PRO A 9 12.46 26.24 -11.87
N ALA A 10 12.07 25.01 -12.21
CA ALA A 10 12.66 24.28 -13.32
C ALA A 10 12.30 24.90 -14.69
N LEU A 11 11.07 25.41 -14.81
CA LEU A 11 10.62 26.14 -16.00
C LEU A 11 11.40 27.46 -16.17
N VAL A 12 11.65 28.17 -15.06
CA VAL A 12 12.41 29.43 -15.06
C VAL A 12 13.91 29.21 -15.36
N SER A 13 14.45 28.05 -14.98
CA SER A 13 15.85 27.67 -15.22
C SER A 13 16.10 27.16 -16.65
N GLY A 14 15.06 27.07 -17.49
CA GLY A 14 15.16 26.55 -18.86
C GLY A 14 15.23 25.02 -18.95
N LEU A 15 14.78 24.28 -17.92
CA LEU A 15 14.66 22.82 -17.91
C LEU A 15 13.20 22.39 -18.21
N ASP A 16 12.75 22.63 -19.45
CA ASP A 16 11.37 22.36 -19.88
C ASP A 16 10.97 20.89 -19.72
N PHE A 17 11.88 19.97 -20.02
CA PHE A 17 11.59 18.54 -19.93
C PHE A 17 11.32 18.08 -18.49
N PHE A 18 12.13 18.53 -17.53
CA PHE A 18 11.99 18.14 -16.12
C PHE A 18 10.70 18.72 -15.52
N ALA A 19 10.35 19.95 -15.90
CA ALA A 19 9.13 20.60 -15.45
C ALA A 19 7.86 19.84 -15.88
N MET A 20 7.87 19.20 -17.06
CA MET A 20 6.73 18.43 -17.56
C MET A 20 6.66 17.01 -16.98
N ILE A 21 7.80 16.34 -16.77
CA ILE A 21 7.81 14.95 -16.26
C ILE A 21 7.59 14.87 -14.75
N SER A 22 8.05 15.86 -13.97
CA SER A 22 7.96 15.84 -12.51
C SER A 22 6.50 15.72 -12.02
N PRO A 23 5.52 16.54 -12.45
CA PRO A 23 4.14 16.37 -12.02
C PRO A 23 3.54 15.02 -12.38
N VAL A 24 3.80 14.53 -13.60
CA VAL A 24 3.25 13.26 -14.08
C VAL A 24 3.69 12.10 -13.19
N VAL A 25 4.99 11.99 -12.90
CA VAL A 25 5.50 10.89 -12.06
C VAL A 25 5.05 11.02 -10.61
N HIS A 26 5.11 12.22 -10.03
CA HIS A 26 4.76 12.39 -8.62
C HIS A 26 3.27 12.18 -8.35
N ILE A 27 2.38 12.66 -9.22
CA ILE A 27 0.92 12.47 -9.07
C ILE A 27 0.56 10.99 -9.25
N VAL A 28 1.12 10.34 -10.27
CA VAL A 28 0.75 8.95 -10.62
C VAL A 28 1.42 7.93 -9.69
N VAL A 29 2.58 8.21 -9.11
CA VAL A 29 3.23 7.24 -8.22
C VAL A 29 2.80 7.47 -6.78
N ILE A 30 2.93 8.70 -6.26
CA ILE A 30 2.75 8.96 -4.83
C ILE A 30 1.28 9.26 -4.55
N ALA A 31 0.68 10.21 -5.27
CA ALA A 31 -0.66 10.69 -4.89
C ALA A 31 -1.74 9.63 -5.12
N ILE A 32 -1.75 8.94 -6.26
CA ILE A 32 -2.77 7.91 -6.53
C ILE A 32 -2.55 6.61 -5.74
N SER A 33 -1.29 6.21 -5.48
CA SER A 33 -1.00 5.04 -4.64
C SER A 33 -1.43 5.30 -3.19
N PHE A 34 -1.17 6.52 -2.72
CA PHE A 34 -1.64 6.96 -1.41
C PHE A 34 -3.17 7.07 -1.36
N LEU A 35 -3.81 7.59 -2.41
CA LEU A 35 -5.28 7.67 -2.48
C LEU A 35 -5.93 6.28 -2.38
N PHE A 36 -5.36 5.29 -3.07
CA PHE A 36 -5.82 3.90 -3.00
C PHE A 36 -5.68 3.33 -1.58
N MET A 37 -4.53 3.55 -0.94
CA MET A 37 -4.29 3.13 0.44
C MET A 37 -5.30 3.75 1.41
N VAL A 38 -5.52 5.07 1.33
CA VAL A 38 -6.39 5.79 2.27
C VAL A 38 -7.87 5.42 2.12
N MET A 39 -8.35 5.18 0.90
CA MET A 39 -9.77 4.86 0.70
C MET A 39 -10.15 3.46 1.19
N MET A 40 -9.20 2.52 1.17
CA MET A 40 -9.38 1.17 1.74
C MET A 40 -9.06 1.10 3.23
N LEU A 41 -8.21 2.01 3.75
CA LEU A 41 -7.83 2.07 5.15
C LEU A 41 -8.87 2.87 5.95
N ASN A 42 -9.81 2.16 6.55
CA ASN A 42 -10.79 2.76 7.46
C ASN A 42 -10.13 3.08 8.83
N ILE A 43 -9.58 4.30 8.97
CA ILE A 43 -8.96 4.79 10.20
C ILE A 43 -10.05 5.30 11.15
N GLN A 44 -10.22 4.65 12.30
CA GLN A 44 -11.12 5.13 13.36
C GLN A 44 -10.36 6.12 14.23
N ILE A 45 -10.71 7.40 14.12
CA ILE A 45 -10.15 8.48 14.92
C ILE A 45 -10.94 8.53 16.23
N THR A 46 -10.59 7.66 17.18
CA THR A 46 -11.15 7.67 18.54
C THR A 46 -10.00 7.82 19.54
N GLU A 47 -10.09 8.81 20.42
CA GLU A 47 -9.16 9.15 21.52
C GLU A 47 -7.70 9.56 21.20
N ILE A 48 -7.20 9.49 19.96
CA ILE A 48 -5.78 9.78 19.64
C ILE A 48 -5.35 11.26 19.75
N HIS A 49 -6.23 12.19 20.10
CA HIS A 49 -5.93 13.62 20.00
C HIS A 49 -5.30 14.23 21.25
N GLU A 50 -5.64 13.79 22.46
CA GLU A 50 -5.17 14.43 23.70
C GLU A 50 -3.65 14.30 23.88
N GLU A 51 -3.09 13.13 23.54
CA GLU A 51 -1.65 12.89 23.62
C GLU A 51 -0.91 13.48 22.41
N VAL A 52 -1.42 13.33 21.19
CA VAL A 52 -0.78 13.85 19.97
C VAL A 52 -0.74 15.38 19.93
N LEU A 53 -1.79 16.06 20.43
CA LEU A 53 -1.82 17.52 20.53
C LEU A 53 -0.76 18.07 21.49
N ARG A 54 -0.36 17.29 22.51
CA ARG A 54 0.70 17.68 23.45
C ARG A 54 2.09 17.64 22.81
N TYR A 55 2.33 16.74 21.85
CA TYR A 55 3.62 16.62 21.14
C TYR A 55 3.73 17.52 19.89
N LEU A 56 2.61 18.00 19.35
CA LEU A 56 2.55 18.92 18.20
C LEU A 56 3.38 20.21 18.39
N PRO A 57 3.30 20.95 19.52
CA PRO A 57 4.12 22.15 19.71
C PRO A 57 5.62 21.83 19.80
N VAL A 58 6.00 20.65 20.27
CA VAL A 58 7.40 20.22 20.38
C VAL A 58 7.99 19.94 18.99
N SER A 59 7.27 19.21 18.14
CA SER A 59 7.69 18.97 16.75
C SER A 59 7.63 20.25 15.90
N GLY A 60 6.70 21.16 16.20
CA GLY A 60 6.65 22.49 15.61
C GLY A 60 7.89 23.32 15.96
N LEU A 61 8.31 23.35 17.24
CA LEU A 61 9.50 24.05 17.67
C LEU A 61 10.77 23.48 17.03
N ILE A 62 10.93 22.15 17.04
CA ILE A 62 12.11 21.51 16.45
C ILE A 62 12.17 21.74 14.94
N GLY A 63 11.03 21.68 14.26
CA GLY A 63 10.92 21.97 12.83
C GLY A 63 11.21 23.44 12.52
N LEU A 64 10.78 24.36 13.38
CA LEU A 64 11.06 25.79 13.24
C LEU A 64 12.54 26.11 13.41
N ILE A 65 13.20 25.50 14.41
CA ILE A 65 14.66 25.62 14.57
C ILE A 65 15.38 25.14 13.32
N LEU A 66 15.01 23.97 12.77
CA LEU A 66 15.64 23.45 11.55
C LEU A 66 15.34 24.33 10.34
N TRP A 67 14.12 24.85 10.22
CA TRP A 67 13.74 25.73 9.12
C TRP A 67 14.50 27.06 9.18
N TRP A 68 14.66 27.62 10.39
CA TRP A 68 15.48 28.80 10.63
C TRP A 68 16.96 28.56 10.31
N GLU A 69 17.49 27.40 10.70
CA GLU A 69 18.87 27.02 10.39
C GLU A 69 19.10 26.89 8.88
N LEU A 70 18.17 26.24 8.14
CA LEU A 70 18.21 26.17 6.69
C LEU A 70 18.16 27.57 6.04
N PHE A 71 17.31 28.45 6.56
CA PHE A 71 17.19 29.82 6.08
C PHE A 71 18.48 30.62 6.31
N PHE A 72 19.06 30.52 7.51
CA PHE A 72 20.32 31.14 7.86
C PHE A 72 21.48 30.67 6.97
N ILE A 73 21.55 29.37 6.64
CA ILE A 73 22.55 28.82 5.70
C ILE A 73 22.38 29.41 4.30
N CYS A 74 21.16 29.61 3.83
CA CYS A 74 20.88 30.22 2.52
C CYS A 74 21.24 31.71 2.47
N ASP A 75 21.04 32.44 3.57
CA ASP A 75 21.28 33.87 3.66
C ASP A 75 22.75 34.27 3.87
N ASN A 76 23.58 33.38 4.40
CA ASN A 76 24.95 33.67 4.86
C ASN A 76 26.00 33.89 3.74
N GLU A 77 25.61 34.60 2.69
CA GLU A 77 26.46 35.26 1.68
C GLU A 77 27.23 34.39 0.67
N THR A 78 27.12 33.05 0.73
CA THR A 78 27.64 32.19 -0.35
C THR A 78 26.77 32.18 -1.62
N ILE A 79 25.56 32.75 -1.56
CA ILE A 79 24.63 32.85 -2.68
C ILE A 79 24.21 34.33 -2.77
N PRO A 80 24.58 35.07 -3.83
CA PRO A 80 24.18 36.47 -3.97
C PRO A 80 22.67 36.56 -4.24
N LEU A 81 21.87 36.61 -3.16
CA LEU A 81 20.42 36.83 -3.18
C LEU A 81 20.05 38.24 -3.63
N LEU A 82 20.97 39.19 -3.46
CA LEU A 82 20.89 40.51 -4.07
C LEU A 82 21.87 40.56 -5.26
N PRO A 83 21.39 40.83 -6.49
CA PRO A 83 22.29 41.03 -7.60
C PRO A 83 23.05 42.35 -7.39
N THR A 84 24.21 42.27 -6.74
CA THR A 84 25.28 43.28 -6.85
C THR A 84 25.93 43.24 -8.24
N HIS A 85 25.21 42.77 -9.27
CA HIS A 85 25.60 42.89 -10.66
C HIS A 85 25.15 44.26 -11.18
N LYS A 86 25.73 45.31 -10.60
CA LYS A 86 25.63 46.66 -11.16
C LYS A 86 26.39 46.66 -12.49
N LYS A 87 25.65 46.72 -13.60
CA LYS A 87 26.11 47.20 -14.93
C LYS A 87 27.16 46.36 -15.70
N THR A 88 27.01 45.04 -15.78
CA THR A 88 27.77 44.22 -16.76
C THR A 88 26.89 43.36 -17.68
N THR A 89 25.60 43.67 -17.75
CA THR A 89 24.60 42.92 -18.55
C THR A 89 24.75 43.13 -20.07
N SER A 90 25.59 44.06 -20.54
CA SER A 90 25.72 44.40 -21.96
C SER A 90 26.85 43.67 -22.70
N LEU A 91 27.73 42.93 -22.02
CA LEU A 91 28.90 42.29 -22.65
C LEU A 91 28.77 40.76 -22.65
N ARG A 92 27.62 40.25 -23.11
CA ARG A 92 27.43 38.81 -23.35
C ARG A 92 27.80 38.50 -24.79
N TYR A 93 29.02 38.02 -25.02
CA TYR A 93 29.44 37.52 -26.34
C TYR A 93 28.70 36.21 -26.65
N THR A 94 27.65 36.28 -27.48
CA THR A 94 26.91 35.09 -27.91
C THR A 94 27.56 34.50 -29.16
N VAL A 95 28.16 33.31 -29.03
CA VAL A 95 28.72 32.58 -30.17
C VAL A 95 27.56 32.05 -31.03
N HIS A 96 27.24 32.76 -32.11
CA HIS A 96 26.14 32.41 -33.04
C HIS A 96 26.34 31.06 -33.74
N ALA A 97 27.58 30.58 -33.85
CA ALA A 97 27.90 29.27 -34.44
C ALA A 97 27.29 28.09 -33.67
N ARG A 98 27.09 28.21 -32.35
CA ARG A 98 26.47 27.16 -31.52
C ARG A 98 24.95 27.08 -31.69
N LYS A 99 24.31 28.12 -32.25
CA LYS A 99 22.85 28.21 -32.36
C LYS A 99 22.28 27.65 -33.68
N VAL A 100 23.15 27.30 -34.64
CA VAL A 100 22.74 26.78 -35.97
C VAL A 100 22.06 25.40 -35.87
N ARG A 101 22.40 24.61 -34.84
CA ARG A 101 21.70 23.37 -34.47
C ARG A 101 21.32 23.44 -33.00
N SER A 102 20.12 23.93 -32.70
CA SER A 102 19.60 23.96 -31.34
C SER A 102 19.12 22.56 -30.95
N TRP A 103 19.90 21.87 -30.12
CA TRP A 103 19.49 20.61 -29.52
C TRP A 103 18.45 20.88 -28.44
N THR A 104 17.41 20.06 -28.38
CA THR A 104 16.45 20.15 -27.27
C THR A 104 17.06 19.56 -26.00
N ASN A 105 16.60 20.02 -24.83
CA ASN A 105 17.03 19.48 -23.54
C ASN A 105 16.80 17.96 -23.46
N LEU A 106 15.69 17.48 -24.04
CA LEU A 106 15.35 16.05 -24.07
C LEU A 106 16.27 15.25 -24.99
N GLU A 107 16.61 15.79 -26.16
CA GLU A 107 17.51 15.13 -27.11
C GLU A 107 18.93 15.00 -26.55
N THR A 108 19.43 16.05 -25.91
CA THR A 108 20.76 16.04 -25.27
C THR A 108 20.79 15.06 -24.10
N LEU A 109 19.74 15.06 -23.27
CA LEU A 109 19.62 14.15 -22.15
C LEU A 109 19.53 12.69 -22.61
N GLY A 110 18.73 12.41 -23.64
CA GLY A 110 18.60 11.07 -24.23
C GLY A 110 19.93 10.55 -24.78
N ASN A 111 20.65 11.39 -25.54
CA ASN A 111 21.96 11.01 -26.06
C ASN A 111 22.95 10.64 -24.93
N LEU A 112 22.94 11.40 -23.84
CA LEU A 112 23.80 11.13 -22.69
C LEU A 112 23.38 9.86 -21.94
N LEU A 113 22.08 9.69 -21.69
CA LEU A 113 21.53 8.55 -20.94
C LEU A 113 21.76 7.24 -21.67
N TYR A 114 21.47 7.18 -22.98
CA TYR A 114 21.53 5.94 -23.74
C TYR A 114 22.95 5.58 -24.18
N THR A 115 23.82 6.57 -24.42
CA THR A 115 25.18 6.30 -24.89
C THR A 115 26.17 6.07 -23.75
N TYR A 116 26.14 6.93 -22.72
CA TYR A 116 27.16 6.91 -21.65
C TYR A 116 26.65 6.30 -20.35
N TYR A 117 25.37 6.52 -20.01
CA TYR A 117 24.81 6.12 -18.71
C TYR A 117 23.78 5.00 -18.80
N SER A 118 23.92 4.10 -19.78
CA SER A 118 22.97 3.00 -20.01
C SER A 118 22.83 2.07 -18.80
N VAL A 119 23.92 1.83 -18.06
CA VAL A 119 23.90 1.03 -16.82
C VAL A 119 23.08 1.71 -15.72
N LEU A 120 23.21 3.04 -15.56
CA LEU A 120 22.42 3.80 -14.59
C LEU A 120 20.94 3.84 -14.94
N PHE A 121 20.57 3.67 -16.22
CA PHE A 121 19.18 3.49 -16.65
C PHE A 121 18.67 2.06 -16.39
N LEU A 122 19.55 1.07 -16.43
CA LEU A 122 19.18 -0.32 -16.20
C LEU A 122 18.89 -0.64 -14.73
N VAL A 123 19.65 -0.04 -13.80
CA VAL A 123 19.44 -0.20 -12.35
C VAL A 123 18.01 0.15 -11.89
N PRO A 124 17.42 1.32 -12.22
CA PRO A 124 16.05 1.65 -11.83
C PRO A 124 14.99 0.75 -12.49
N SER A 125 15.25 0.24 -13.70
CA SER A 125 14.40 -0.78 -14.32
C SER A 125 14.37 -2.07 -13.48
N LEU A 126 15.54 -2.50 -12.99
CA LEU A 126 15.62 -3.65 -12.07
C LEU A 126 14.93 -3.37 -10.73
N ILE A 127 15.06 -2.15 -10.19
CA ILE A 127 14.36 -1.75 -8.96
C ILE A 127 12.83 -1.82 -9.16
N PHE A 128 12.32 -1.37 -10.31
CA PHE A 128 10.89 -1.49 -10.65
C PHE A 128 10.44 -2.95 -10.76
N LEU A 129 11.26 -3.82 -11.35
CA LEU A 129 10.98 -5.26 -11.41
C LEU A 129 10.89 -5.86 -10.00
N VAL A 130 11.86 -5.54 -9.13
CA VAL A 130 11.88 -6.00 -7.74
C VAL A 130 10.69 -5.46 -6.97
N ALA A 131 10.27 -4.22 -7.20
CA ALA A 131 9.08 -3.63 -6.57
C ALA A 131 7.80 -4.40 -6.93
N MET A 132 7.64 -4.83 -8.20
CA MET A 132 6.49 -5.63 -8.62
C MET A 132 6.48 -7.00 -7.94
N ILE A 133 7.63 -7.69 -7.91
CA ILE A 133 7.77 -8.98 -7.22
C ILE A 133 7.50 -8.80 -5.71
N GLY A 134 8.02 -7.72 -5.11
CA GLY A 134 7.81 -7.38 -3.70
C GLY A 134 6.33 -7.20 -3.37
N ALA A 135 5.57 -6.50 -4.21
CA ALA A 135 4.13 -6.32 -4.03
C ALA A 135 3.36 -7.66 -4.11
N ILE A 136 3.73 -8.54 -5.05
CA ILE A 136 3.12 -9.88 -5.17
C ILE A 136 3.42 -10.72 -3.93
N VAL A 137 4.67 -10.76 -3.47
CA VAL A 137 5.07 -11.52 -2.28
C VAL A 137 4.38 -10.98 -1.03
N LEU A 138 4.25 -9.65 -0.90
CA LEU A 138 3.57 -9.02 0.24
C LEU A 138 2.09 -9.38 0.31
N THR A 139 1.42 -9.51 -0.84
CA THR A 139 -0.01 -9.84 -0.91
C THR A 139 -0.29 -11.34 -0.86
N MET A 140 0.74 -12.20 -1.03
CA MET A 140 0.60 -13.65 -0.98
C MET A 140 0.41 -14.16 0.45
N HIS A 141 -0.79 -13.93 1.00
CA HIS A 141 -1.19 -14.42 2.31
C HIS A 141 -1.86 -15.79 2.20
N ARG A 142 -1.20 -16.85 2.68
CA ARG A 142 -1.75 -18.21 2.67
C ARG A 142 -2.63 -18.43 3.89
N THR A 143 -3.94 -18.24 3.73
CA THR A 143 -4.92 -18.57 4.77
C THR A 143 -5.03 -20.09 4.94
N THR A 144 -4.67 -20.58 6.13
CA THR A 144 -4.65 -22.02 6.48
C THR A 144 -6.02 -22.57 6.86
N ARG A 145 -7.03 -21.70 7.02
CA ARG A 145 -8.36 -22.04 7.57
C ARG A 145 -9.52 -21.91 6.57
N VAL A 146 -9.26 -22.11 5.27
CA VAL A 146 -10.30 -22.10 4.24
C VAL A 146 -10.51 -23.52 3.71
N LYS A 147 -11.75 -24.03 3.79
CA LYS A 147 -12.10 -25.32 3.17
C LYS A 147 -11.89 -25.22 1.67
N ARG A 148 -10.77 -25.77 1.18
CA ARG A 148 -10.50 -25.86 -0.26
C ARG A 148 -11.47 -26.87 -0.86
N GLN A 149 -12.32 -26.39 -1.76
CA GLN A 149 -13.20 -27.26 -2.52
C GLN A 149 -12.36 -27.92 -3.61
N ASP A 150 -12.04 -29.18 -3.39
CA ASP A 150 -11.35 -30.00 -4.39
C ASP A 150 -12.35 -30.37 -5.49
N VAL A 151 -12.20 -29.74 -6.66
CA VAL A 151 -13.10 -29.89 -7.80
C VAL A 151 -13.05 -31.32 -8.34
N PHE A 152 -11.88 -31.97 -8.29
CA PHE A 152 -11.72 -33.35 -8.72
C PHE A 152 -12.47 -34.32 -7.82
N ARG A 153 -12.43 -34.11 -6.49
CA ARG A 153 -13.20 -34.91 -5.54
C ARG A 153 -14.71 -34.68 -5.65
N ARG A 154 -15.15 -33.49 -6.08
CA ARG A 154 -16.58 -33.19 -6.33
C ARG A 154 -17.08 -33.87 -7.61
N ASN A 155 -16.26 -33.93 -8.67
CA ASN A 155 -16.62 -34.52 -9.96
C ASN A 155 -16.54 -36.05 -9.96
N ALA A 156 -15.67 -36.64 -9.14
CA ALA A 156 -15.59 -38.10 -8.96
C ALA A 156 -16.75 -38.69 -8.11
N LEU A 157 -17.63 -37.84 -7.55
CA LEU A 157 -18.84 -38.32 -6.89
C LEU A 157 -19.88 -38.70 -7.94
N ASP A 158 -20.10 -40.01 -8.07
CA ASP A 158 -21.15 -40.57 -8.92
C ASP A 158 -22.54 -40.04 -8.52
N SER A 159 -23.31 -39.57 -9.52
CA SER A 159 -24.60 -38.90 -9.37
C SER A 159 -25.62 -39.71 -8.56
N ARG A 160 -25.50 -41.04 -8.55
CA ARG A 160 -26.38 -41.93 -7.75
C ARG A 160 -26.19 -41.76 -6.24
N ARG A 161 -24.98 -41.47 -5.74
CA ARG A 161 -24.73 -41.27 -4.30
C ARG A 161 -25.27 -39.93 -3.80
N THR A 162 -25.36 -38.92 -4.66
CA THR A 162 -25.93 -37.60 -4.35
C THR A 162 -27.45 -37.65 -4.24
N ILE A 163 -28.11 -38.48 -5.05
CA ILE A 163 -29.56 -38.67 -5.02
C ILE A 163 -29.99 -39.46 -3.78
N MET A 164 -29.30 -40.57 -3.45
CA MET A 164 -29.60 -41.34 -2.23
C MET A 164 -29.49 -40.53 -0.94
N ARG A 165 -28.49 -39.65 -0.82
CA ARG A 165 -28.38 -38.77 0.36
C ARG A 165 -29.56 -37.81 0.51
N ARG A 166 -30.08 -37.26 -0.59
CA ARG A 166 -31.27 -36.39 -0.53
C ARG A 166 -32.51 -37.16 -0.10
N THR A 167 -32.67 -38.40 -0.56
CA THR A 167 -33.81 -39.25 -0.17
C THR A 167 -33.73 -39.65 1.30
N THR A 168 -32.53 -39.98 1.82
CA THR A 168 -32.33 -40.27 3.25
C THR A 168 -32.52 -39.03 4.13
N ASP A 169 -31.97 -37.86 3.75
CA ASP A 169 -32.15 -36.62 4.50
C ASP A 169 -33.62 -36.16 4.51
N GLN A 170 -34.37 -36.36 3.41
CA GLN A 170 -35.82 -36.08 3.39
C GLN A 170 -36.62 -37.06 4.26
N LEU A 171 -36.22 -38.34 4.33
CA LEU A 171 -36.90 -39.32 5.17
C LEU A 171 -36.72 -38.99 6.66
N ASP A 172 -35.54 -38.53 7.08
CA ASP A 172 -35.26 -38.12 8.46
C ASP A 172 -36.02 -36.84 8.85
N ILE A 173 -36.11 -35.84 7.96
CA ILE A 173 -36.82 -34.58 8.23
C ILE A 173 -38.33 -34.82 8.44
N SER A 174 -38.92 -35.81 7.76
CA SER A 174 -40.34 -36.14 7.90
C SER A 174 -40.67 -36.95 9.17
N LEU A 175 -39.66 -37.52 9.84
CA LEU A 175 -39.82 -38.32 11.07
C LEU A 175 -39.40 -37.56 12.35
N THR A 176 -38.79 -36.38 12.23
CA THR A 176 -38.45 -35.52 13.38
C THR A 176 -39.63 -34.65 13.83
N PRO A 177 -40.08 -34.74 15.10
CA PRO A 177 -41.07 -33.81 15.66
C PRO A 177 -40.48 -32.40 15.76
N PRO A 178 -41.28 -31.34 15.52
CA PRO A 178 -40.79 -29.97 15.51
C PRO A 178 -40.32 -29.57 16.91
N GLY A 179 -39.02 -29.29 17.06
CA GLY A 179 -38.48 -28.70 18.29
C GLY A 179 -37.16 -29.26 18.85
N ARG A 180 -36.50 -30.23 18.21
CA ARG A 180 -35.13 -30.64 18.62
C ARG A 180 -34.08 -30.18 17.62
N PRO A 181 -32.94 -29.60 18.08
CA PRO A 181 -31.85 -29.22 17.20
C PRO A 181 -31.24 -30.48 16.55
N CYS A 182 -31.02 -30.43 15.24
CA CYS A 182 -30.40 -31.51 14.48
C CYS A 182 -28.98 -31.79 15.02
N LEU A 183 -28.81 -32.87 15.79
CA LEU A 183 -27.49 -33.35 16.16
C LEU A 183 -26.86 -34.04 14.95
N ARG A 184 -25.77 -33.46 14.44
CA ARG A 184 -25.04 -33.99 13.28
C ARG A 184 -24.55 -35.42 13.53
N PRO A 185 -24.62 -36.31 12.53
CA PRO A 185 -24.07 -37.65 12.64
C PRO A 185 -22.54 -37.57 12.63
N GLY A 186 -21.97 -37.61 13.83
CA GLY A 186 -20.53 -37.49 14.09
C GLY A 186 -20.24 -37.12 15.55
N GLU A 187 -21.15 -36.40 16.20
CA GLU A 187 -20.99 -35.88 17.57
C GLU A 187 -21.63 -36.77 18.65
N GLY A 188 -21.98 -38.02 18.32
CA GLY A 188 -22.74 -38.91 19.23
C GLY A 188 -21.87 -39.77 20.15
N ARG A 189 -20.59 -39.98 19.82
CA ARG A 189 -19.73 -40.92 20.56
C ARG A 189 -19.00 -40.30 21.75
N THR A 190 -18.70 -39.01 21.71
CA THR A 190 -18.01 -38.30 22.81
C THR A 190 -18.99 -37.84 23.89
N ALA A 191 -20.22 -37.45 23.54
CA ALA A 191 -21.22 -36.99 24.49
C ALA A 191 -21.80 -38.11 25.37
N LEU A 192 -22.00 -39.32 24.82
CA LEU A 192 -22.48 -40.47 25.59
C LEU A 192 -21.43 -40.96 26.61
N SER A 193 -20.14 -40.88 26.27
CA SER A 193 -19.06 -41.27 27.19
C SER A 193 -18.95 -40.33 28.40
N LEU A 194 -19.08 -39.01 28.18
CA LEU A 194 -19.02 -38.03 29.26
C LEU A 194 -20.27 -38.08 30.17
N SER A 195 -21.46 -38.28 29.59
CA SER A 195 -22.70 -38.39 30.36
C SER A 195 -22.72 -39.66 31.23
N LEU A 196 -22.21 -40.78 30.71
CA LEU A 196 -22.11 -42.02 31.47
C LEU A 196 -21.05 -41.96 32.59
N MET A 197 -19.92 -41.28 32.37
CA MET A 197 -18.92 -41.04 33.43
C MET A 197 -19.44 -40.11 34.53
N THR A 198 -20.28 -39.12 34.17
CA THR A 198 -20.85 -38.18 35.16
C THR A 198 -21.89 -38.86 36.06
N LEU A 199 -22.59 -39.88 35.55
CA LEU A 199 -23.59 -40.64 36.31
C LEU A 199 -22.98 -41.66 37.29
N ILE A 200 -21.72 -42.09 37.08
CA ILE A 200 -21.03 -43.05 37.96
C ILE A 200 -20.26 -42.35 39.11
N VAL A 201 -19.78 -41.12 38.92
CA VAL A 201 -18.84 -40.48 39.88
C VAL A 201 -19.50 -39.40 40.76
N GLY A 202 -20.75 -39.01 40.52
CA GLY A 202 -21.48 -38.12 41.43
C GLY A 202 -20.82 -36.76 41.67
N LEU A 203 -20.09 -36.24 40.68
CA LEU A 203 -19.43 -34.93 40.74
C LEU A 203 -20.36 -33.86 40.13
N PRO A 204 -20.59 -32.71 40.78
CA PRO A 204 -21.46 -31.67 40.22
C PRO A 204 -20.86 -31.10 38.91
N PRO A 205 -21.70 -30.81 37.91
CA PRO A 205 -21.22 -30.32 36.61
C PRO A 205 -20.59 -28.93 36.75
N PRO A 206 -19.48 -28.64 36.06
CA PRO A 206 -18.94 -27.30 36.02
C PRO A 206 -19.96 -26.38 35.35
N SER A 207 -20.31 -25.30 36.04
CA SER A 207 -21.12 -24.20 35.55
C SER A 207 -20.53 -23.64 34.27
N PHE A 208 -21.13 -23.98 33.14
CA PHE A 208 -20.88 -23.31 31.87
C PHE A 208 -21.46 -21.91 31.95
N VAL A 209 -20.60 -20.95 32.31
CA VAL A 209 -20.84 -19.52 32.18
C VAL A 209 -21.03 -19.21 30.70
N LYS A 210 -22.20 -18.63 30.39
CA LYS A 210 -22.56 -18.11 29.07
C LYS A 210 -22.09 -16.65 29.02
N GLN A 211 -20.97 -16.40 28.36
CA GLN A 211 -20.65 -15.12 27.71
C GLN A 211 -20.20 -15.42 26.30
#